data_AF-A0ABD1A929-F1
#
_entry.id   AF-A0ABD1A929-F1
#
_cell.length_a   1.000
_cell.length_b   1.000
_cell.length_c   1.000
_cell.angle_alpha   90.00
_cell.angle_beta   90.00
_cell.angle_gamma   90.00
#
_symmetry.space_group_name_H-M   'P 1'
#
loop_
_entity.id
_entity.type
_entity.pdbx_description
1 polymer ?
#
loop_
_entity_poly.entity_id
_entity_poly.type
_entity_poly.pdbx_seq_one_letter_code
_entity_poly.pdbx_strand_id
1 'polypeptide(L)'
;MNFLYAGGIYPNSMETVHKGVVTEFERIRKDFRAIDFSGNRFYGNIPESIRLLKELRLLNLSGNTFTANIPKSLANLTNLEALDLSRNQLSVPRGTQFQSQHCSSFMDNPKLSGLEEICGATHVLNPTPQESEEKK
;
A
#
# COMPACT_ATOMS: atom_id res chain seq x y z
N MET A 1 -34.63 21.85 0.18
CA MET A 1 -34.72 22.97 -0.79
C MET A 1 -33.51 23.86 -0.61
N ASN A 2 -32.62 23.88 -1.61
CA ASN A 2 -31.85 25.03 -2.08
C ASN A 2 -31.38 24.72 -3.50
N PHE A 3 -31.60 25.65 -4.41
CA PHE A 3 -31.39 25.54 -5.85
C PHE A 3 -29.97 26.00 -6.26
N LEU A 4 -29.39 25.28 -7.24
CA LEU A 4 -28.46 25.66 -8.32
C LEU A 4 -27.22 26.54 -8.04
N TYR A 5 -26.02 26.01 -8.36
CA TYR A 5 -24.94 26.78 -9.02
C TYR A 5 -24.14 25.88 -9.97
N ALA A 6 -23.77 26.46 -11.12
CA ALA A 6 -22.94 25.89 -12.17
C ALA A 6 -21.52 25.54 -11.65
N GLY A 7 -20.98 24.40 -12.10
CA GLY A 7 -19.64 23.91 -11.73
C GLY A 7 -19.61 22.93 -10.55
N GLY A 8 -20.63 22.08 -10.39
CA GLY A 8 -20.85 21.25 -9.21
C GLY A 8 -19.67 20.34 -8.85
N ILE A 9 -19.01 20.66 -7.73
CA ILE A 9 -18.22 19.70 -6.96
C ILE A 9 -19.23 18.66 -6.45
N TYR A 10 -19.21 17.46 -7.02
CA TYR A 10 -19.99 16.36 -6.47
C TYR A 10 -19.45 16.05 -5.06
N PRO A 11 -20.27 16.14 -4.01
CA PRO A 11 -19.81 15.87 -2.66
C PRO A 11 -19.28 14.44 -2.58
N ASN A 12 -18.16 14.25 -1.86
CA ASN A 12 -17.57 12.93 -1.67
C ASN A 12 -18.39 12.06 -0.72
N SER A 13 -19.43 12.62 -0.08
CA SER A 13 -20.37 11.90 0.77
C SER A 13 -21.81 12.34 0.53
N MET A 14 -22.77 11.53 0.98
CA MET A 14 -24.20 11.80 1.00
C MET A 14 -24.71 11.66 2.43
N GLU A 15 -25.35 12.70 2.95
CA GLU A 15 -26.04 12.63 4.23
C GLU A 15 -27.51 12.26 4.02
N THR A 16 -28.01 11.37 4.87
CA THR A 16 -29.43 11.00 4.93
C THR A 16 -29.94 11.13 6.35
N VAL A 17 -31.21 11.51 6.51
CA VAL A 17 -31.84 11.57 7.84
C VAL A 17 -32.98 10.56 7.89
N HIS A 18 -32.88 9.61 8.82
CA HIS A 18 -33.94 8.64 9.07
C HIS A 18 -34.35 8.67 10.55
N LYS A 19 -35.61 9.02 10.82
CA LYS A 19 -36.16 9.16 12.20
C LYS A 19 -35.31 10.05 13.12
N GLY A 20 -34.76 11.14 12.59
CA GLY A 20 -33.90 12.06 13.33
C GLY A 20 -32.44 11.62 13.49
N VAL A 21 -32.06 10.45 12.95
CA VAL A 21 -30.66 10.00 12.90
C VAL A 21 -30.05 10.42 11.57
N VAL A 22 -28.95 11.18 11.63
CA VAL A 22 -28.14 11.52 10.46
C VAL A 22 -27.17 10.38 10.19
N THR A 23 -27.19 9.85 8.97
CA THR A 23 -26.24 8.84 8.47
C THR A 23 -25.51 9.39 7.26
N GLU A 24 -24.18 9.40 7.33
CA GLU A 24 -23.30 9.81 6.23
C GLU A 24 -22.81 8.58 5.44
N PHE A 25 -22.88 8.67 4.11
CA PHE A 25 -22.43 7.65 3.17
C PHE A 25 -21.30 8.21 2.30
N GLU A 26 -20.10 7.71 2.50
CA GLU A 26 -18.94 8.06 1.67
C GLU A 26 -19.03 7.44 0.27
N ARG A 27 -18.70 8.21 -0.76
CA ARG A 27 -18.65 7.77 -2.15
C ARG A 27 -17.49 6.81 -2.34
N ILE A 28 -17.78 5.62 -2.87
CA ILE A 28 -16.76 4.65 -3.26
C ILE A 28 -16.01 5.17 -4.50
N ARG A 29 -14.70 5.39 -4.36
CA ARG A 29 -13.80 5.82 -5.44
C ARG A 29 -13.49 4.65 -6.36
N LYS A 30 -14.11 4.64 -7.54
CA LYS A 30 -13.91 3.61 -8.59
C LYS A 30 -12.84 3.97 -9.64
N ASP A 31 -12.38 5.21 -9.62
CA ASP A 31 -11.55 5.81 -10.67
C ASP A 31 -10.13 5.23 -10.70
N PHE A 32 -9.63 4.79 -9.53
CA PHE A 32 -8.25 4.34 -9.36
C PHE A 32 -8.22 2.85 -9.01
N ARG A 33 -8.10 2.01 -10.03
CA ARG A 33 -7.93 0.55 -9.89
C ARG A 33 -6.46 0.12 -9.88
N ALA A 34 -5.60 0.90 -10.53
CA ALA A 34 -4.16 0.67 -10.55
C ALA A 34 -3.46 2.02 -10.37
N ILE A 35 -2.52 2.08 -9.43
CA ILE A 35 -1.66 3.23 -9.20
C ILE A 35 -0.22 2.73 -9.25
N ASP A 36 0.57 3.35 -10.13
CA ASP A 36 2.01 3.13 -10.21
C ASP A 36 2.73 4.48 -10.06
N PHE A 37 3.48 4.61 -8.98
CA PHE A 37 4.37 5.72 -8.68
C PHE A 37 5.81 5.26 -8.46
N SER A 38 6.16 4.08 -8.97
CA SER A 38 7.48 3.50 -8.80
C SER A 38 8.58 4.33 -9.46
N GLY A 39 9.82 4.20 -8.95
CA GLY A 39 11.00 4.82 -9.54
C GLY A 39 11.05 6.36 -9.41
N ASN A 40 10.48 6.90 -8.33
CA ASN A 40 10.45 8.34 -8.06
C ASN A 40 11.28 8.71 -6.83
N ARG A 41 11.23 9.98 -6.44
CA ARG A 41 11.90 10.52 -5.23
C ARG A 41 10.89 10.95 -4.16
N PHE A 42 9.74 10.27 -4.08
CA PHE A 42 8.75 10.59 -3.05
C PHE A 42 9.31 10.22 -1.67
N TYR A 43 9.09 11.09 -0.70
CA TYR A 43 9.64 10.98 0.65
C TYR A 43 8.55 11.21 1.70
N GLY A 44 8.88 10.92 2.96
CA GLY A 44 7.93 11.03 4.07
C GLY A 44 7.10 9.76 4.23
N ASN A 45 5.80 9.93 4.51
CA ASN A 45 4.92 8.82 4.89
C ASN A 45 3.96 8.50 3.75
N ILE A 46 3.60 7.22 3.61
CA ILE A 46 2.43 6.85 2.82
C ILE A 46 1.19 7.40 3.56
N PRO A 47 0.35 8.21 2.91
CA PRO A 47 -0.75 8.90 3.59
C PRO A 47 -1.88 7.94 3.96
N GLU A 48 -2.47 8.14 5.14
CA GLU A 48 -3.62 7.37 5.66
C GLU A 48 -4.87 7.47 4.76
N SER A 49 -4.95 8.49 3.91
CA SER A 49 -6.05 8.69 2.96
C SER A 49 -6.08 7.63 1.86
N ILE A 50 -5.02 6.85 1.67
CA ILE A 50 -4.99 5.75 0.70
C ILE A 50 -6.11 4.75 0.94
N ARG A 51 -6.58 4.61 2.18
CA ARG A 51 -7.73 3.78 2.60
C ARG A 51 -9.04 4.06 1.88
N LEU A 52 -9.18 5.24 1.27
CA LEU A 52 -10.38 5.67 0.55
C LEU A 52 -10.47 5.04 -0.85
N LEU A 53 -9.37 4.48 -1.36
CA LEU A 53 -9.30 3.83 -2.66
C LEU A 53 -9.80 2.39 -2.61
N LYS A 54 -11.04 2.18 -2.16
CA LYS A 54 -11.63 0.85 -1.90
C LYS A 54 -11.61 -0.13 -3.08
N GLU A 55 -11.50 0.39 -4.29
CA GLU A 55 -11.54 -0.38 -5.53
C GLU A 55 -10.14 -0.57 -6.13
N LEU A 56 -9.08 -0.15 -5.42
CA LEU A 56 -7.71 -0.32 -5.84
C LEU A 56 -7.33 -1.81 -5.83
N ARG A 57 -6.81 -2.29 -6.97
CA ARG A 57 -6.34 -3.67 -7.18
C ARG A 57 -4.83 -3.74 -7.27
N LEU A 58 -4.17 -2.70 -7.82
CA LEU A 58 -2.72 -2.62 -7.92
C LEU A 58 -2.20 -1.32 -7.30
N LEU A 59 -1.22 -1.45 -6.42
CA LEU A 59 -0.47 -0.34 -5.86
C LEU A 59 1.04 -0.61 -5.95
N ASN A 60 1.74 0.16 -6.79
CA ASN A 60 3.18 0.11 -6.90
C ASN A 60 3.80 1.43 -6.45
N LEU A 61 4.55 1.41 -5.35
CA LEU A 61 5.29 2.53 -4.78
C LEU A 61 6.80 2.25 -4.72
N SER A 62 7.28 1.20 -5.39
CA SER A 62 8.65 0.74 -5.23
C SER A 62 9.69 1.71 -5.78
N GLY A 63 10.93 1.65 -5.27
CA GLY A 63 12.00 2.52 -5.73
C GLY A 63 11.73 4.00 -5.44
N ASN A 64 11.31 4.29 -4.20
CA ASN A 64 11.11 5.64 -3.68
C ASN A 64 11.91 5.83 -2.38
N THR A 65 11.67 6.93 -1.67
CA THR A 65 12.36 7.28 -0.42
C THR A 65 11.40 7.45 0.76
N PHE A 66 10.31 6.66 0.82
CA PHE A 66 9.39 6.70 1.97
C PHE A 66 10.07 6.13 3.22
N THR A 67 9.95 6.80 4.37
CA THR A 67 10.83 6.60 5.54
C THR A 67 10.14 6.20 6.84
N ALA A 68 8.83 6.00 6.83
CA ALA A 68 8.02 5.73 8.03
C ALA A 68 7.32 4.36 7.97
N ASN A 69 6.47 4.09 8.95
CA ASN A 69 5.69 2.85 8.98
C ASN A 69 4.75 2.76 7.79
N ILE A 70 4.55 1.54 7.27
CA ILE A 70 3.41 1.26 6.39
C ILE A 70 2.14 1.56 7.19
N PRO A 71 1.22 2.43 6.71
CA PRO A 71 0.03 2.81 7.45
C PRO A 71 -0.88 1.59 7.62
N LYS A 72 -1.44 1.40 8.82
CA LYS A 72 -2.37 0.29 9.10
C LYS A 72 -3.61 0.36 8.21
N SER A 73 -3.95 1.54 7.70
CA SER A 73 -5.10 1.73 6.84
C SER A 73 -4.94 1.18 5.42
N LEU A 74 -3.72 0.79 5.01
CA LEU A 74 -3.54 0.00 3.79
C LEU A 74 -4.32 -1.33 3.88
N ALA A 75 -4.50 -1.89 5.08
CA ALA A 75 -5.30 -3.08 5.31
C ALA A 75 -6.79 -2.89 4.98
N ASN A 76 -7.26 -1.64 4.85
CA ASN A 76 -8.63 -1.34 4.44
C ASN A 76 -8.84 -1.39 2.92
N LEU A 77 -7.81 -1.73 2.14
CA LEU A 77 -7.86 -1.96 0.69
C LEU A 77 -8.17 -3.44 0.42
N THR A 78 -9.39 -3.86 0.73
CA THR A 78 -9.79 -5.28 0.70
C THR A 78 -9.81 -5.91 -0.70
N ASN A 79 -9.78 -5.09 -1.76
CA ASN A 79 -9.74 -5.53 -3.15
C ASN A 79 -8.32 -5.51 -3.75
N LEU A 80 -7.29 -5.24 -2.94
CA LEU A 80 -5.91 -5.16 -3.41
C LEU A 80 -5.37 -6.55 -3.75
N GLU A 81 -4.95 -6.72 -5.00
CA GLU A 81 -4.44 -7.96 -5.57
C GLU A 81 -2.91 -7.95 -5.69
N ALA A 82 -2.33 -6.78 -5.95
CA ALA A 82 -0.90 -6.59 -6.08
C ALA A 82 -0.45 -5.34 -5.33
N LEU A 83 0.57 -5.52 -4.49
CA LEU A 83 1.25 -4.46 -3.77
C LEU A 83 2.75 -4.57 -4.05
N ASP A 84 3.43 -3.44 -4.28
CA ASP A 84 4.90 -3.38 -4.27
C ASP A 84 5.35 -2.10 -3.55
N LEU A 85 6.03 -2.29 -2.42
CA LEU A 85 6.63 -1.26 -1.57
C LEU A 85 8.15 -1.43 -1.48
N SER A 86 8.73 -2.28 -2.33
CA SER A 86 10.16 -2.61 -2.28
C SER A 86 11.03 -1.39 -2.55
N ARG A 87 12.32 -1.46 -2.18
CA ARG A 87 13.29 -0.39 -2.46
C ARG A 87 12.83 0.97 -1.95
N ASN A 88 12.47 1.01 -0.68
CA ASN A 88 12.12 2.22 0.07
C ASN A 88 12.90 2.23 1.40
N GLN A 89 12.52 3.08 2.35
CA GLN A 89 13.08 3.10 3.71
C GLN A 89 11.98 2.89 4.77
N LEU A 90 10.98 2.06 4.44
CA LEU A 90 9.80 1.83 5.27
C LEU A 90 10.09 0.89 6.44
N SER A 91 9.24 0.96 7.46
CA SER A 91 9.24 0.04 8.61
C SER A 91 7.90 -0.70 8.72
N VAL A 92 7.94 -1.93 9.25
CA VAL A 92 6.73 -2.78 9.41
C VAL A 92 5.82 -2.23 10.52
N PRO A 93 4.51 -2.06 10.27
CA PRO A 93 3.54 -1.88 11.33
C PRO A 93 3.39 -3.20 12.08
N ARG A 94 3.46 -3.18 13.42
CA ARG A 94 3.22 -4.35 14.30
C ARG A 94 1.80 -4.92 14.04
N GLY A 95 1.66 -5.83 13.08
CA GLY A 95 0.39 -6.47 12.72
C GLY A 95 0.51 -7.46 11.55
N THR A 96 -0.37 -8.45 11.53
CA THR A 96 -0.43 -9.56 10.54
C THR A 96 -1.11 -9.18 9.21
N GLN A 97 -1.36 -7.89 8.99
CA GLN A 97 -2.31 -7.38 7.99
C GLN A 97 -1.89 -7.61 6.52
N PHE A 98 -0.62 -7.95 6.26
CA PHE A 98 -0.07 -8.14 4.91
C PHE A 98 0.46 -9.54 4.66
N GLN A 99 0.05 -10.53 5.46
CA GLN A 99 0.40 -11.94 5.24
C GLN A 99 -0.12 -12.49 3.90
N SER A 100 -1.13 -11.85 3.29
CA SER A 100 -1.66 -12.21 1.97
C SER A 100 -0.86 -11.66 0.79
N GLN A 101 0.11 -10.76 1.03
CA GLN A 101 0.93 -10.15 -0.01
C GLN A 101 2.26 -10.86 -0.16
N HIS A 102 2.86 -10.82 -1.35
CA HIS A 102 4.15 -11.44 -1.59
C HIS A 102 5.28 -10.75 -0.81
N CYS A 103 6.24 -11.54 -0.33
CA CYS A 103 7.39 -11.01 0.41
C CYS A 103 8.29 -10.11 -0.43
N SER A 104 8.38 -10.38 -1.74
CA SER A 104 9.12 -9.54 -2.69
C SER A 104 8.67 -8.08 -2.65
N SER A 105 7.37 -7.85 -2.40
CA SER A 105 6.76 -6.53 -2.26
C SER A 105 7.34 -5.68 -1.14
N PHE A 106 8.06 -6.26 -0.19
CA PHE A 106 8.64 -5.56 0.96
C PHE A 106 10.17 -5.58 0.98
N MET A 107 10.81 -6.26 0.02
CA MET A 107 12.28 -6.38 -0.04
C MET A 107 12.97 -5.02 -0.20
N ASP A 108 14.27 -5.00 0.10
CA ASP A 108 15.12 -3.81 -0.05
C ASP A 108 14.63 -2.58 0.73
N ASN A 109 13.99 -2.79 1.89
CA ASN A 109 13.70 -1.75 2.87
C ASN A 109 14.64 -1.88 4.07
N PRO A 110 15.70 -1.06 4.21
CA PRO A 110 16.75 -1.27 5.21
C PRO A 110 16.29 -1.06 6.66
N LYS A 111 15.17 -0.36 6.88
CA LYS A 111 14.57 -0.15 8.21
C LYS A 111 13.51 -1.19 8.58
N LEU A 112 13.30 -2.17 7.71
CA LEU A 112 12.24 -3.14 7.83
C LEU A 112 12.73 -4.34 8.65
N SER A 113 12.56 -4.27 9.97
CA SER A 113 12.82 -5.39 10.89
C SER A 113 11.55 -6.21 11.15
N GLY A 114 11.67 -7.52 11.40
CA GLY A 114 10.53 -8.39 11.73
C GLY A 114 9.78 -8.97 10.52
N LEU A 115 10.29 -8.74 9.30
CA LEU A 115 9.75 -9.39 8.10
C LEU A 115 9.94 -10.93 8.15
N GLU A 116 10.95 -11.43 8.87
CA GLU A 116 11.20 -12.87 9.06
C GLU A 116 10.00 -13.62 9.68
N GLU A 117 9.24 -12.98 10.57
CA GLU A 117 8.02 -13.55 11.17
C GLU A 117 6.82 -13.52 10.20
N ILE A 118 6.80 -12.59 9.26
CA ILE A 118 5.71 -12.41 8.27
C ILE A 118 5.96 -13.27 7.03
N CYS A 119 7.23 -13.38 6.62
CA CYS A 119 7.67 -13.99 5.38
C CYS A 119 8.24 -15.39 5.53
N GLY A 120 8.21 -15.97 6.75
CA GLY A 120 8.48 -17.38 7.05
C GLY A 120 9.46 -18.05 6.08
N ALA A 121 10.76 -17.93 6.38
CA ALA A 121 11.90 -18.44 5.63
C ALA A 121 11.61 -19.41 4.46
N THR A 122 11.64 -18.88 3.23
CA THR A 122 12.06 -19.65 2.04
C THR A 122 13.32 -19.04 1.47
N HIS A 123 14.39 -19.01 2.29
CA HIS A 123 15.76 -19.01 1.79
C HIS A 123 16.34 -20.41 2.02
N VAL A 124 15.91 -21.37 1.19
CA VAL A 124 16.81 -22.48 0.86
C VAL A 124 17.81 -21.91 -0.14
N LEU A 125 18.99 -21.59 0.38
CA LEU A 125 20.30 -21.49 -0.28
C LEU A 125 20.27 -21.33 -1.81
N ASN A 126 20.62 -20.15 -2.31
CA ASN A 126 21.31 -20.11 -3.60
C ASN A 126 22.80 -20.34 -3.33
N PRO A 127 23.43 -21.34 -3.98
CA PRO A 127 24.81 -21.70 -3.75
C PRO A 127 25.73 -20.57 -4.21
N THR A 128 26.80 -20.39 -3.44
CA THR A 128 27.99 -19.59 -3.74
C THR A 128 28.43 -19.77 -5.19
N PRO A 129 28.84 -18.71 -5.92
CA PRO A 129 29.51 -18.88 -7.20
C PRO A 129 30.76 -19.74 -6.99
N GLN A 130 30.87 -20.83 -7.76
CA GLN A 130 32.09 -21.62 -7.79
C GLN A 130 33.21 -20.76 -8.36
N GLU A 131 34.21 -20.44 -7.55
CA GLU A 131 35.55 -20.18 -8.06
C GLU A 131 36.11 -21.51 -8.58
N SER A 132 36.04 -21.67 -9.90
CA SER A 132 36.90 -22.58 -10.63
C SER A 132 37.91 -21.75 -11.41
N GLU A 133 39.07 -21.48 -10.83
CA GLU A 133 40.27 -21.20 -11.61
C GLU A 133 41.25 -22.37 -11.52
N GLU A 134 41.33 -23.01 -12.66
CA GLU A 134 42.31 -23.89 -13.25
C GLU A 134 43.78 -23.60 -12.88
N LYS A 135 44.42 -24.61 -12.27
CA LYS A 135 45.65 -25.27 -12.76
C LYS A 135 46.91 -24.38 -13.00
N LYS A 136 47.86 -24.48 -12.07
CA LYS A 136 49.26 -24.85 -12.40
C LYS A 136 49.89 -25.64 -11.27
#